data_AF-A0ABD0R431-F1
#
_entry.id   AF-A0ABD0R431-F1
#
_cell.length_a   1.000
_cell.length_b   1.000
_cell.length_c   1.000
_cell.angle_alpha   90.00
_cell.angle_beta   90.00
_cell.angle_gamma   90.00
#
_symmetry.space_group_name_H-M   'P 1'
#
loop_
_entity.id
_entity.type
_entity.pdbx_description
1 polymer ?
#
loop_
_entity_poly.entity_id
_entity_poly.type
_entity_poly.pdbx_seq_one_letter_code
_entity_poly.pdbx_strand_id
1 'polypeptide(L)'
;DFLGQQSHHPVKTVQEQLLRELKSIWPVCTMNEDFPELVSCLPETPEACDSTLTHSDVYWIKPTDTYIFDQSENDCESMDDQQSFTGSYALRPSLLLHVQEVTQNEDFSPGTLHAVSGLVFQRVPISPSRSPAFHQLLLVGTFPAESHPIQCFQDCLESLLSSYGISFEEMQTGIEQQVWMNSKMLSKFGRITYLPSFSSALDEGLQLIAVLINLDHLATLIFGISDWRLLWSADPRFLKHFELNSLGPFSPFSLYPPSYLHDISFWMEPESYDELDFHALVREASCGAVKNTPTHGLTYHQALGLQNQLRRLLPLRLQITL
;
A
#
# COMPACT_ATOMS: atom_id res chain seq x y z
N ASP A 1 3.96 16.70 6.95
CA ASP A 1 2.85 15.74 6.91
C ASP A 1 1.99 16.03 5.68
N PHE A 2 1.75 15.02 4.85
CA PHE A 2 1.02 15.10 3.58
C PHE A 2 -0.45 15.43 3.80
N LEU A 3 -1.05 14.82 4.83
CA LEU A 3 -2.48 14.96 5.15
C LEU A 3 -2.77 16.00 6.23
N GLY A 4 -1.72 16.67 6.74
CA GLY A 4 -1.84 17.69 7.78
C GLY A 4 -2.70 18.88 7.37
N GLN A 5 -3.30 19.57 8.36
CA GLN A 5 -4.28 20.64 8.13
C GLN A 5 -3.82 21.79 7.22
N GLN A 6 -2.53 22.15 7.22
CA GLN A 6 -1.98 23.22 6.37
C GLN A 6 -1.33 22.71 5.07
N SER A 7 -1.40 21.40 4.80
CA SER A 7 -0.84 20.83 3.59
C SER A 7 -1.67 21.21 2.35
N HIS A 8 -0.98 21.52 1.25
CA HIS A 8 -1.53 21.70 -0.10
C HIS A 8 -1.20 20.50 -1.00
N HIS A 9 -0.85 19.36 -0.41
CA HIS A 9 -0.47 18.16 -1.15
C HIS A 9 -1.66 17.61 -1.97
N PRO A 10 -1.47 17.22 -3.25
CA PRO A 10 -2.56 16.72 -4.09
C PRO A 10 -3.33 15.54 -3.49
N VAL A 11 -2.64 14.65 -2.77
CA VAL A 11 -3.29 13.49 -2.09
C VAL A 11 -4.32 13.96 -1.06
N LYS A 12 -4.00 15.02 -0.30
CA LYS A 12 -4.95 15.61 0.63
C LYS A 12 -6.13 16.24 -0.09
N THR A 13 -5.88 16.96 -1.19
CA THR A 13 -6.96 17.54 -2.00
C THR A 13 -7.92 16.47 -2.51
N VAL A 14 -7.40 15.33 -2.97
CA VAL A 14 -8.23 14.17 -3.36
C VAL A 14 -9.03 13.63 -2.19
N GLN A 15 -8.40 13.42 -1.03
CA GLN A 15 -9.09 12.93 0.17
C GLN A 15 -10.22 13.87 0.59
N GLU A 16 -9.96 15.18 0.68
CA GLU A 16 -10.95 16.17 1.09
C GLU A 16 -12.12 16.25 0.11
N GLN A 17 -11.84 16.21 -1.20
CA GLN A 17 -12.88 16.24 -2.22
C GLN A 17 -13.71 14.95 -2.20
N LEU A 18 -13.07 13.78 -2.12
CA LEU A 18 -13.77 12.50 -2.03
C LEU A 18 -14.66 12.43 -0.79
N LEU A 19 -14.14 12.80 0.38
CA LEU A 19 -14.93 12.83 1.62
C LEU A 19 -16.06 13.85 1.56
N ARG A 20 -15.89 14.99 0.89
CA ARG A 20 -16.94 16.00 0.69
C ARG A 20 -18.10 15.46 -0.15
N GLU A 21 -17.79 14.80 -1.27
CA GLU A 21 -18.81 14.20 -2.13
C GLU A 21 -19.53 13.06 -1.42
N LEU A 22 -18.81 12.20 -0.70
CA LEU A 22 -19.42 11.14 0.12
C LEU A 22 -20.29 11.70 1.24
N LYS A 23 -19.87 12.79 1.91
CA LYS A 23 -20.68 13.49 2.94
C LYS A 23 -21.98 14.08 2.41
N SER A 24 -22.09 14.30 1.10
CA SER A 24 -23.34 14.79 0.51
C SER A 24 -24.40 13.69 0.38
N ILE A 25 -23.98 12.42 0.44
CA ILE A 25 -24.85 11.25 0.24
C ILE A 25 -25.03 10.48 1.55
N TRP A 26 -23.97 10.32 2.34
CA TRP A 26 -23.98 9.59 3.62
C TRP A 26 -23.48 10.45 4.78
N PRO A 27 -23.94 10.19 6.02
CA PRO A 27 -23.27 10.68 7.21
C PRO A 27 -21.84 10.10 7.24
N VAL A 28 -20.81 10.95 7.20
CA VAL A 28 -19.41 10.53 7.33
C VAL A 28 -18.76 11.20 8.53
N CYS A 29 -18.30 10.40 9.49
CA CYS A 29 -17.44 10.81 10.59
C CYS A 29 -15.98 10.59 10.19
N THR A 30 -15.14 11.62 10.29
CA THR A 30 -13.70 11.50 10.03
C THR A 30 -12.98 11.31 11.36
N MET A 31 -12.25 10.21 11.51
CA MET A 31 -11.49 9.92 12.72
C MET A 31 -10.12 10.56 12.62
N ASN A 32 -9.73 11.29 13.68
CA ASN A 32 -8.41 11.89 13.81
C ASN A 32 -7.49 11.04 14.70
N GLU A 33 -7.83 9.76 14.92
CA GLU A 33 -6.99 8.86 15.71
C GLU A 33 -5.78 8.41 14.89
N ASP A 34 -4.59 8.61 15.47
CA ASP A 34 -3.34 8.15 14.89
C ASP A 34 -3.13 6.67 15.26
N PHE A 35 -3.62 5.78 14.39
CA PHE A 35 -3.33 4.36 14.52
C PHE A 35 -1.84 4.08 14.32
N PRO A 36 -1.24 3.12 15.07
CA PRO A 36 0.19 2.85 15.00
C PRO A 36 0.59 2.28 13.63
N GLU A 37 1.72 2.73 13.10
CA GLU A 37 2.30 2.19 11.85
C GLU A 37 2.96 0.82 12.07
N LEU A 38 3.51 0.61 13.27
CA LEU A 38 4.09 -0.67 13.70
C LEU A 38 3.03 -1.47 14.47
N VAL A 39 2.68 -2.64 13.98
CA VAL A 39 1.69 -3.53 14.59
C VAL A 39 2.36 -4.82 15.09
N SER A 40 1.91 -5.30 16.24
CA SER A 40 2.23 -6.65 16.72
C SER A 40 1.14 -7.59 16.25
N CYS A 41 1.47 -8.53 15.36
CA CYS A 41 0.49 -9.46 14.82
C CYS A 41 1.09 -10.85 14.58
N LEU A 42 0.22 -11.86 14.48
CA LEU A 42 0.63 -13.17 14.03
C LEU A 42 0.86 -13.13 12.51
N PRO A 43 1.76 -13.96 11.96
CA PRO A 43 2.01 -14.02 10.51
C PRO A 43 0.76 -14.22 9.65
N GLU A 44 -0.26 -14.89 10.19
CA GLU A 44 -1.53 -15.19 9.52
C GLU A 44 -2.53 -14.02 9.54
N THR A 45 -2.34 -13.03 10.43
CA THR A 45 -3.29 -11.94 10.63
C THR A 45 -3.47 -11.05 9.38
N PRO A 46 -2.40 -10.64 8.66
CA PRO A 46 -2.55 -9.82 7.46
C PRO A 46 -3.34 -10.52 6.35
N GLU A 47 -3.09 -11.81 6.10
CA GLU A 47 -3.77 -12.59 5.06
C GLU A 47 -5.24 -12.86 5.44
N ALA A 48 -5.52 -13.08 6.72
CA ALA A 48 -6.87 -13.23 7.23
C ALA A 48 -7.69 -11.92 7.14
N CYS A 49 -7.02 -10.78 7.31
CA CYS A 49 -7.66 -9.46 7.27
C CYS A 49 -7.83 -8.95 5.83
N ASP A 50 -6.85 -9.22 4.98
CA ASP A 50 -6.86 -8.87 3.57
C ASP A 50 -6.30 -10.03 2.73
N SER A 51 -7.21 -10.78 2.11
CA SER A 51 -6.88 -11.93 1.26
C SER A 51 -6.04 -11.60 0.03
N THR A 52 -5.79 -10.31 -0.24
CA THR A 52 -4.86 -9.90 -1.31
C THR A 52 -3.42 -9.74 -0.88
N LEU A 53 -3.17 -9.72 0.43
CA LEU A 53 -1.83 -9.67 0.97
C LEU A 53 -1.29 -11.09 1.11
N THR A 54 -0.02 -11.25 0.75
CA THR A 54 0.76 -12.44 1.09
C THR A 54 1.79 -12.09 2.15
N HIS A 55 2.30 -13.08 2.86
CA HIS A 55 3.41 -12.90 3.80
C HIS A 55 4.62 -12.17 3.17
N SER A 56 4.86 -12.35 1.87
CA SER A 56 5.94 -11.69 1.13
C SER A 56 5.67 -10.22 0.84
N ASP A 57 4.42 -9.73 0.91
CA ASP A 57 4.11 -8.32 0.68
C ASP A 57 4.34 -7.46 1.94
N VAL A 58 4.58 -8.08 3.10
CA VAL A 58 4.65 -7.41 4.39
C VAL A 58 6.08 -7.14 4.83
N TYR A 59 6.34 -5.95 5.37
CA TYR A 59 7.60 -5.62 6.02
C TYR A 59 7.60 -6.14 7.46
N TRP A 60 8.15 -7.33 7.66
CA TRP A 60 8.34 -7.93 8.97
C TRP A 60 9.57 -7.36 9.68
N ILE A 61 9.41 -7.00 10.95
CA ILE A 61 10.44 -6.45 11.81
C ILE A 61 10.72 -7.45 12.92
N LYS A 62 11.99 -7.86 13.02
CA LYS A 62 12.50 -8.64 14.14
C LYS A 62 13.22 -7.69 15.09
N PRO A 63 12.75 -7.54 16.34
CA PRO A 63 13.52 -6.83 17.35
C PRO A 63 14.90 -7.49 17.44
N THR A 64 15.96 -6.71 17.24
CA THR A 64 17.31 -7.17 17.56
C THR A 64 17.61 -6.65 18.95
N ASP A 65 18.05 -7.51 19.87
CA ASP A 65 18.52 -7.05 21.17
C ASP A 65 19.63 -6.03 20.93
N THR A 66 19.36 -4.76 21.25
CA THR A 66 20.40 -3.74 21.24
C THR A 66 21.41 -4.09 22.31
N TYR A 67 22.54 -4.67 21.90
CA TYR A 67 23.73 -4.81 22.74
C TYR A 67 24.05 -3.46 23.36
N ILE A 68 23.86 -3.36 24.68
CA ILE A 68 24.44 -2.28 25.48
C ILE A 68 25.96 -2.44 25.34
N PHE A 69 26.63 -1.39 24.90
CA PHE A 69 28.09 -1.30 24.81
C PHE A 69 28.70 -1.38 26.22
N ASP A 70 28.82 -2.58 26.79
CA ASP A 70 29.78 -2.84 27.85
C ASP A 70 31.04 -3.41 27.22
N GLN A 71 32.10 -2.60 27.27
CA GLN A 71 33.45 -3.03 26.94
C GLN A 71 33.90 -4.06 27.98
N SER A 72 33.86 -5.34 27.62
CA SER A 72 34.78 -6.32 28.18
C SER A 72 34.96 -7.47 27.20
N GLU A 73 36.20 -7.64 26.75
CA GLU A 73 36.70 -8.78 26.00
C GLU A 73 36.38 -10.10 26.71
N ASN A 74 35.68 -11.01 26.04
CA ASN A 74 36.18 -12.35 25.68
C ASN A 74 35.04 -13.34 25.42
N ASP A 75 35.39 -14.25 24.50
CA ASP A 75 34.83 -15.57 24.25
C ASP A 75 33.56 -15.72 23.40
N CYS A 76 33.83 -16.38 22.27
CA CYS A 76 32.94 -16.86 21.25
C CYS A 76 32.23 -18.13 21.75
N GLU A 77 30.91 -18.09 21.93
CA GLU A 77 30.06 -19.28 21.81
C GLU A 77 28.76 -18.93 21.08
N SER A 78 28.50 -19.68 20.02
CA SER A 78 27.21 -19.72 19.34
C SER A 78 26.17 -20.32 20.28
N MET A 79 25.24 -19.51 20.78
CA MET A 79 24.08 -19.99 21.50
C MET A 79 22.83 -19.87 20.62
N ASP A 80 22.09 -20.97 20.56
CA ASP A 80 20.74 -21.07 20.00
C ASP A 80 19.83 -19.99 20.63
N ASP A 81 19.51 -18.94 19.88
CA ASP A 81 18.50 -17.96 20.27
C ASP A 81 17.09 -18.55 20.04
N GLN A 82 16.72 -19.49 20.91
CA GLN A 82 15.33 -19.81 21.19
C GLN A 82 14.82 -18.89 22.32
N GLN A 83 14.75 -17.58 22.06
CA GLN A 83 13.84 -16.71 22.80
C GLN A 83 12.58 -16.51 21.97
N SER A 84 11.51 -17.20 22.38
CA SER A 84 10.20 -17.16 21.75
C SER A 84 9.53 -15.79 21.98
N PHE A 85 9.87 -14.82 21.14
CA PHE A 85 8.96 -13.71 20.86
C PHE A 85 7.74 -14.30 20.15
N THR A 86 6.61 -14.39 20.86
CA THR A 86 5.37 -15.00 20.36
C THR A 86 4.61 -14.13 19.35
N GLY A 87 5.07 -12.89 19.11
CA GLY A 87 4.52 -11.98 18.11
C GLY A 87 5.60 -11.48 17.16
N SER A 88 5.31 -11.48 15.87
CA SER A 88 6.10 -10.77 14.86
C SER A 88 5.63 -9.31 14.83
N TYR A 89 6.57 -8.37 14.69
CA TYR A 89 6.20 -6.98 14.40
C TYR A 89 6.15 -6.80 12.89
N ALA A 90 5.22 -5.98 12.41
CA ALA A 90 5.14 -5.61 11.01
C ALA A 90 4.84 -4.12 10.86
N LEU A 91 5.34 -3.50 9.80
CA LEU A 91 4.74 -2.25 9.34
C LEU A 91 3.37 -2.59 8.75
N ARG A 92 2.33 -1.86 9.15
CA ARG A 92 0.97 -2.16 8.73
C ARG A 92 0.84 -2.13 7.19
N PRO A 93 0.43 -3.24 6.56
CA PRO A 93 0.26 -3.29 5.11
C PRO A 93 -1.10 -2.76 4.63
N SER A 94 -2.06 -2.62 5.54
CA SER A 94 -3.42 -2.15 5.27
C SER A 94 -4.03 -1.57 6.56
N LEU A 95 -4.86 -0.54 6.42
CA LEU A 95 -5.69 0.00 7.49
C LEU A 95 -6.81 -0.97 7.92
N LEU A 96 -7.08 -2.02 7.13
CA LEU A 96 -8.02 -3.07 7.54
C LEU A 96 -7.68 -3.69 8.90
N LEU A 97 -6.39 -3.72 9.25
CA LEU A 97 -5.93 -4.20 10.56
C LEU A 97 -6.52 -3.43 11.74
N HIS A 98 -7.00 -2.21 11.50
CA HIS A 98 -7.56 -1.34 12.54
C HIS A 98 -9.10 -1.30 12.53
N VAL A 99 -9.77 -2.13 11.71
CA VAL A 99 -11.24 -2.12 11.65
C VAL A 99 -11.86 -2.43 13.00
N GLN A 100 -11.26 -3.36 13.76
CA GLN A 100 -11.78 -3.71 15.07
C GLN A 100 -11.75 -2.50 16.01
N GLU A 101 -10.63 -1.77 16.08
CA GLU A 101 -10.52 -0.54 16.87
C GLU A 101 -11.51 0.53 16.40
N VAL A 102 -11.69 0.71 15.08
CA VAL A 102 -12.66 1.66 14.51
C VAL A 102 -14.10 1.30 14.91
N THR A 103 -14.47 0.03 14.85
CA THR A 103 -15.83 -0.44 15.18
C THR A 103 -16.12 -0.47 16.68
N GLN A 104 -15.09 -0.45 17.52
CA GLN A 104 -15.21 -0.38 18.99
C GLN A 104 -15.25 1.06 19.52
N ASN A 105 -15.03 2.06 18.66
CA ASN A 105 -15.09 3.46 19.05
C ASN A 105 -16.51 3.84 19.49
N GLU A 106 -16.64 4.70 20.50
CA GLU A 106 -17.94 5.12 21.06
C GLU A 106 -18.80 5.89 20.05
N ASP A 107 -18.17 6.58 19.09
CA ASP A 107 -18.87 7.34 18.04
C ASP A 107 -19.37 6.41 16.91
N PHE A 108 -18.98 5.12 16.91
CA PHE A 108 -19.37 4.18 15.88
C PHE A 108 -20.87 3.87 15.94
N SER A 109 -21.59 4.28 14.91
CA SER A 109 -23.05 4.16 14.81
C SER A 109 -23.50 3.57 13.47
N PRO A 110 -24.55 2.72 13.47
CA PRO A 110 -25.16 2.23 12.24
C PRO A 110 -25.64 3.34 11.32
N GLY A 111 -25.42 3.18 10.02
CA GLY A 111 -25.76 4.17 8.98
C GLY A 111 -24.73 5.30 8.81
N THR A 112 -23.70 5.38 9.67
CA THR A 112 -22.62 6.36 9.57
C THR A 112 -21.33 5.71 9.04
N LEU A 113 -20.69 6.34 8.06
CA LEU A 113 -19.37 5.96 7.57
C LEU A 113 -18.27 6.58 8.41
N HIS A 114 -17.33 5.76 8.88
CA HIS A 114 -16.16 6.17 9.62
C HIS A 114 -14.97 6.16 8.69
N ALA A 115 -14.39 7.34 8.46
CA ALA A 115 -13.27 7.55 7.56
C ALA A 115 -11.96 7.64 8.34
N VAL A 116 -11.01 6.75 8.00
CA VAL A 116 -9.65 6.72 8.51
C VAL A 116 -8.70 6.86 7.32
N SER A 117 -7.71 7.73 7.42
CA SER A 117 -6.66 7.87 6.39
C SER A 117 -5.29 7.79 7.03
N GLY A 118 -4.35 7.10 6.39
CA GLY A 118 -3.03 6.92 6.96
C GLY A 118 -2.07 6.19 6.03
N LEU A 119 -0.80 6.18 6.44
CA LEU A 119 0.27 5.49 5.71
C LEU A 119 0.16 3.97 5.88
N VAL A 120 0.34 3.25 4.79
CA VAL A 120 0.50 1.79 4.78
C VAL A 120 1.75 1.41 4.00
N PHE A 121 2.32 0.25 4.32
CA PHE A 121 3.63 -0.17 3.82
C PHE A 121 3.57 -1.56 3.21
N GLN A 122 3.97 -1.68 1.95
CA GLN A 122 3.96 -2.95 1.23
C GLN A 122 5.26 -3.14 0.45
N ARG A 123 5.80 -4.36 0.49
CA ARG A 123 6.90 -4.76 -0.39
C ARG A 123 6.35 -4.84 -1.81
N VAL A 124 6.87 -3.99 -2.70
CA VAL A 124 6.38 -3.90 -4.09
C VAL A 124 7.55 -3.88 -5.08
N PRO A 125 7.34 -4.32 -6.32
CA PRO A 125 8.30 -4.11 -7.40
C PRO A 125 8.52 -2.60 -7.66
N ILE A 126 9.71 -2.25 -8.18
CA ILE A 126 9.98 -0.87 -8.60
C ILE A 126 9.19 -0.60 -9.88
N SER A 127 8.23 0.33 -9.81
CA SER A 127 7.50 0.82 -10.97
C SER A 127 7.13 2.30 -10.80
N PRO A 128 6.76 3.01 -11.88
CA PRO A 128 6.25 4.37 -11.80
C PRO A 128 4.88 4.50 -11.13
N SER A 129 4.16 3.39 -10.93
CA SER A 129 2.78 3.35 -10.43
C SER A 129 2.62 2.70 -9.07
N ARG A 130 3.73 2.37 -8.39
CA ARG A 130 3.71 1.79 -7.04
C ARG A 130 4.83 2.38 -6.18
N SER A 131 4.53 2.54 -4.91
CA SER A 131 5.47 2.97 -3.88
C SER A 131 5.38 2.00 -2.70
N PRO A 132 6.51 1.69 -2.02
CA PRO A 132 6.48 0.84 -0.83
C PRO A 132 5.75 1.48 0.35
N ALA A 133 5.55 2.80 0.32
CA ALA A 133 4.71 3.53 1.25
C ALA A 133 3.69 4.37 0.47
N PHE A 134 2.42 4.34 0.89
CA PHE A 134 1.35 5.11 0.28
C PHE A 134 0.23 5.44 1.26
N HIS A 135 -0.58 6.44 0.95
CA HIS A 135 -1.75 6.78 1.76
C HIS A 135 -2.95 5.93 1.34
N GLN A 136 -3.58 5.28 2.32
CA GLN A 136 -4.82 4.55 2.14
C GLN A 136 -5.95 5.29 2.86
N LEU A 137 -7.10 5.40 2.20
CA LEU A 137 -8.37 5.76 2.83
C LEU A 137 -9.14 4.48 3.10
N LEU A 138 -9.56 4.31 4.34
CA LEU A 138 -10.50 3.28 4.79
C LEU A 138 -11.80 3.96 5.21
N LEU A 139 -12.92 3.53 4.63
CA LEU A 139 -14.25 3.87 5.08
C LEU A 139 -14.91 2.61 5.64
N VAL A 140 -15.38 2.66 6.88
CA VAL A 140 -16.07 1.55 7.55
C VAL A 140 -17.46 1.98 7.96
N GLY A 141 -18.46 1.15 7.70
CA GLY A 141 -19.82 1.43 8.16
C GLY A 141 -20.67 0.17 8.26
N THR A 142 -21.74 0.26 9.04
CA THR A 142 -22.73 -0.81 9.18
C THR A 142 -24.06 -0.38 8.58
N PHE A 143 -24.61 -1.20 7.68
CA PHE A 143 -25.82 -0.89 6.92
C PHE A 143 -26.78 -2.08 6.88
N PRO A 144 -28.11 -1.85 6.78
CA PRO A 144 -29.07 -2.94 6.62
C PRO A 144 -28.82 -3.74 5.33
N ALA A 145 -28.91 -5.07 5.40
CA ALA A 145 -28.68 -5.94 4.24
C ALA A 145 -29.60 -5.62 3.03
N GLU A 146 -30.83 -5.18 3.29
CA GLU A 146 -31.81 -4.81 2.26
C GLU A 146 -31.41 -3.55 1.46
N SER A 147 -30.47 -2.76 1.98
CA SER A 147 -30.04 -1.51 1.33
C SER A 147 -29.07 -1.70 0.16
N HIS A 148 -28.66 -2.95 -0.13
CA HIS A 148 -27.66 -3.29 -1.15
C HIS A 148 -26.44 -2.33 -1.16
N PRO A 149 -25.80 -2.16 0.00
CA PRO A 149 -24.88 -1.04 0.22
C PRO A 149 -23.64 -1.08 -0.68
N ILE A 150 -23.11 -2.27 -1.03
CA ILE A 150 -22.01 -2.38 -2.00
C ILE A 150 -22.37 -1.75 -3.34
N GLN A 151 -23.57 -2.04 -3.87
CA GLN A 151 -24.02 -1.47 -5.14
C GLN A 151 -24.14 0.05 -5.03
N CYS A 152 -24.71 0.56 -3.92
CA CYS A 152 -24.81 2.01 -3.71
C CYS A 152 -23.44 2.70 -3.67
N PHE A 153 -22.44 2.07 -3.02
CA PHE A 153 -21.07 2.59 -3.02
C PHE A 153 -20.43 2.54 -4.41
N GLN A 154 -20.62 1.44 -5.13
CA GLN A 154 -20.12 1.28 -6.49
C GLN A 154 -20.72 2.35 -7.41
N ASP A 155 -22.03 2.51 -7.45
CA ASP A 155 -22.71 3.49 -8.31
C ASP A 155 -22.25 4.92 -8.02
N CYS A 156 -22.11 5.27 -6.73
CA CYS A 156 -21.60 6.58 -6.33
C CYS A 156 -20.16 6.79 -6.78
N LEU A 157 -19.27 5.83 -6.48
CA LEU A 157 -17.86 5.97 -6.83
C LEU A 157 -17.65 5.94 -8.34
N GLU A 158 -18.46 5.18 -9.08
CA GLU A 158 -18.44 5.17 -10.55
C GLU A 158 -18.90 6.52 -11.11
N SER A 159 -19.95 7.12 -10.55
CA SER A 159 -20.37 8.48 -10.92
C SER A 159 -19.28 9.52 -10.69
N LEU A 160 -18.54 9.42 -9.57
CA LEU A 160 -17.47 10.35 -9.22
C LEU A 160 -16.18 10.13 -10.02
N LEU A 161 -15.85 8.86 -10.32
CA LEU A 161 -14.50 8.47 -10.74
C LEU A 161 -14.39 8.00 -12.19
N SER A 162 -15.50 7.73 -12.87
CA SER A 162 -15.52 7.23 -14.27
C SER A 162 -14.75 8.12 -15.25
N SER A 163 -14.81 9.45 -15.07
CA SER A 163 -14.10 10.41 -15.91
C SER A 163 -12.56 10.29 -15.85
N TYR A 164 -12.02 9.65 -14.80
CA TYR A 164 -10.58 9.45 -14.61
C TYR A 164 -10.10 8.08 -15.10
N GLY A 165 -10.93 7.34 -15.84
CA GLY A 165 -10.56 6.03 -16.41
C GLY A 165 -10.48 4.92 -15.36
N ILE A 166 -11.27 5.03 -14.30
CA ILE A 166 -11.42 4.01 -13.26
C ILE A 166 -12.59 3.10 -13.63
N SER A 167 -12.37 1.79 -13.56
CA SER A 167 -13.37 0.75 -13.82
C SER A 167 -13.59 -0.12 -12.59
N PHE A 168 -14.82 -0.57 -12.40
CA PHE A 168 -15.22 -1.43 -11.28
C PHE A 168 -15.41 -2.86 -11.79
N GLU A 169 -14.81 -3.82 -11.10
CA GLU A 169 -14.90 -5.25 -11.44
C GLU A 169 -15.47 -6.02 -10.25
N GLU A 170 -16.65 -6.58 -10.43
CA GLU A 170 -17.29 -7.41 -9.43
C GLU A 170 -16.68 -8.82 -9.43
N MET A 171 -16.29 -9.28 -8.25
CA MET A 171 -15.78 -10.63 -8.04
C MET A 171 -16.64 -11.31 -6.98
N GLN A 172 -17.22 -12.45 -7.35
CA GLN A 172 -17.92 -13.32 -6.40
C GLN A 172 -17.01 -14.51 -6.08
N THR A 173 -16.46 -14.52 -4.87
CA THR A 173 -15.71 -15.66 -4.33
C THR A 173 -16.53 -16.32 -3.24
N GLY A 174 -17.33 -17.32 -3.62
CA GLY A 174 -18.22 -18.02 -2.69
C GLY A 174 -19.43 -17.17 -2.30
N ILE A 175 -19.57 -16.84 -1.01
CA ILE A 175 -20.68 -16.05 -0.44
C ILE A 175 -20.33 -14.56 -0.40
N GLU A 176 -19.05 -14.20 -0.53
CA GLU A 176 -18.59 -12.82 -0.37
C GLU A 176 -18.54 -12.10 -1.72
N GLN A 177 -19.37 -11.06 -1.85
CA GLN A 177 -19.33 -10.13 -2.96
C GLN A 177 -18.27 -9.05 -2.67
N GLN A 178 -17.34 -8.87 -3.60
CA GLN A 178 -16.33 -7.81 -3.55
C GLN A 178 -16.29 -7.06 -4.88
N VAL A 179 -15.99 -5.77 -4.84
CA VAL A 179 -15.86 -4.93 -6.03
C VAL A 179 -14.48 -4.30 -6.03
N TRP A 180 -13.71 -4.56 -7.09
CA TRP A 180 -12.36 -4.04 -7.26
C TRP A 180 -12.35 -2.77 -8.11
N MET A 181 -11.56 -1.79 -7.70
CA MET A 181 -11.28 -0.58 -8.47
C MET A 181 -9.99 -0.79 -9.26
N ASN A 182 -10.09 -0.62 -10.57
CA ASN A 182 -9.01 -0.83 -11.51
C ASN A 182 -8.76 0.45 -12.33
N SER A 183 -7.51 0.63 -12.74
CA SER A 183 -7.11 1.64 -13.71
C SER A 183 -6.14 1.02 -14.71
N LYS A 184 -5.84 1.73 -15.79
CA LYS A 184 -4.85 1.28 -16.77
C LYS A 184 -3.44 1.10 -16.18
N MET A 185 -3.07 1.89 -15.17
CA MET A 185 -1.70 1.93 -14.62
C MET A 185 -1.52 1.05 -13.38
N LEU A 186 -2.61 0.79 -12.64
CA LEU A 186 -2.63 -0.03 -11.45
C LEU A 186 -3.99 -0.71 -11.33
N SER A 187 -3.98 -2.04 -11.34
CA SER A 187 -5.15 -2.86 -11.00
C SER A 187 -5.29 -2.99 -9.49
N LYS A 188 -6.52 -3.24 -9.04
CA LYS A 188 -6.87 -3.50 -7.63
C LYS A 188 -6.34 -2.44 -6.65
N PHE A 189 -6.39 -1.17 -7.04
CA PHE A 189 -5.91 -0.07 -6.19
C PHE A 189 -6.93 0.36 -5.12
N GLY A 190 -8.16 -0.13 -5.22
CA GLY A 190 -9.21 0.04 -4.24
C GLY A 190 -10.17 -1.13 -4.25
N ARG A 191 -10.96 -1.27 -3.17
CA ARG A 191 -11.92 -2.36 -2.97
C ARG A 191 -13.13 -1.89 -2.18
N ILE A 192 -14.29 -2.44 -2.51
CA ILE A 192 -15.50 -2.44 -1.67
C ILE A 192 -15.76 -3.90 -1.26
N THR A 193 -15.89 -4.17 0.04
CA THR A 193 -16.09 -5.53 0.54
C THR A 193 -16.97 -5.55 1.78
N TYR A 194 -17.71 -6.64 1.96
CA TYR A 194 -18.23 -7.01 3.27
C TYR A 194 -17.09 -7.48 4.17
N LEU A 195 -17.22 -7.21 5.46
CA LEU A 195 -16.32 -7.73 6.49
C LEU A 195 -17.07 -8.69 7.40
N PRO A 196 -16.37 -9.70 7.97
CA PRO A 196 -16.97 -10.57 8.96
C PRO A 196 -17.38 -9.74 10.18
N SER A 197 -18.55 -10.04 10.76
CA SER A 197 -19.01 -9.37 11.97
C SER A 197 -18.08 -9.68 13.13
N PHE A 198 -17.35 -8.67 13.62
CA PHE A 198 -16.42 -8.80 14.75
C PHE A 198 -17.11 -8.84 16.13
N SER A 199 -18.40 -8.47 16.19
CA SER A 199 -19.18 -8.40 17.42
C SER A 199 -20.46 -9.21 17.30
N SER A 200 -20.76 -9.99 18.35
CA SER A 200 -22.06 -10.65 18.54
C SER A 200 -23.21 -9.68 18.82
N ALA A 201 -22.93 -8.38 18.95
CA ALA A 201 -23.89 -7.33 19.28
C ALA A 201 -24.39 -6.53 18.06
N LEU A 202 -23.97 -6.86 16.84
CA LEU A 202 -24.58 -6.31 15.65
C LEU A 202 -25.99 -6.91 15.50
N ASP A 203 -27.01 -6.05 15.46
CA ASP A 203 -28.40 -6.45 15.27
C ASP A 203 -28.54 -7.41 14.08
N GLU A 204 -29.38 -8.44 14.25
CA GLU A 204 -29.72 -9.39 13.19
C GLU A 204 -30.24 -8.62 11.97
N GLY A 205 -29.39 -8.46 10.94
CA GLY A 205 -29.73 -7.76 9.69
C GLY A 205 -28.79 -6.63 9.27
N LEU A 206 -27.84 -6.22 10.12
CA LEU A 206 -26.79 -5.26 9.73
C LEU A 206 -25.56 -5.97 9.15
N GLN A 207 -24.99 -5.38 8.10
CA GLN A 207 -23.78 -5.83 7.43
C GLN A 207 -22.67 -4.79 7.60
N LEU A 208 -21.48 -5.25 7.99
CA LEU A 208 -20.28 -4.43 8.07
C LEU A 208 -19.59 -4.37 6.71
N ILE A 209 -19.23 -3.16 6.27
CA ILE A 209 -18.61 -2.90 4.97
C ILE A 209 -17.36 -2.08 5.16
N ALA A 210 -16.36 -2.39 4.34
CA ALA A 210 -15.19 -1.57 4.17
C ALA A 210 -15.02 -1.13 2.71
N VAL A 211 -14.69 0.14 2.52
CA VAL A 211 -14.19 0.69 1.26
C VAL A 211 -12.75 1.12 1.46
N LEU A 212 -11.85 0.60 0.63
CA LEU A 212 -10.42 0.89 0.64
C LEU A 212 -10.03 1.56 -0.65
N ILE A 213 -9.29 2.66 -0.56
CA ILE A 213 -8.81 3.40 -1.73
C ILE A 213 -7.38 3.83 -1.50
N ASN A 214 -6.50 3.52 -2.47
CA ASN A 214 -5.17 4.08 -2.52
C ASN A 214 -5.23 5.54 -3.02
N LEU A 215 -5.09 6.48 -2.08
CA LEU A 215 -5.27 7.91 -2.34
C LEU A 215 -4.15 8.49 -3.23
N ASP A 216 -2.93 7.99 -3.07
CA ASP A 216 -1.81 8.39 -3.91
C ASP A 216 -2.07 8.01 -5.37
N HIS A 217 -2.49 6.77 -5.64
CA HIS A 217 -2.82 6.34 -7.00
C HIS A 217 -3.93 7.20 -7.59
N LEU A 218 -4.98 7.43 -6.80
CA LEU A 218 -6.10 8.25 -7.21
C LEU A 218 -5.66 9.69 -7.54
N ALA A 219 -4.74 10.27 -6.76
CA ALA A 219 -4.14 11.57 -7.06
C ALA A 219 -3.34 11.55 -8.36
N THR A 220 -2.61 10.47 -8.67
CA THR A 220 -1.91 10.38 -9.96
C THR A 220 -2.86 10.39 -11.15
N LEU A 221 -4.03 9.75 -11.03
CA LEU A 221 -5.05 9.74 -12.07
C LEU A 221 -5.73 11.09 -12.23
N ILE A 222 -6.18 11.70 -11.12
CA ILE A 222 -6.91 12.98 -11.13
C ILE A 222 -6.05 14.12 -11.66
N PHE A 223 -4.80 14.20 -11.23
CA PHE A 223 -3.89 15.28 -11.61
C PHE A 223 -3.00 14.94 -12.81
N GLY A 224 -3.13 13.76 -13.42
CA GLY A 224 -2.33 13.36 -14.58
C GLY A 224 -0.83 13.23 -14.28
N ILE A 225 -0.48 12.81 -13.07
CA ILE A 225 0.92 12.62 -12.65
C ILE A 225 1.44 11.29 -13.21
N SER A 226 2.40 11.34 -14.12
CA SER A 226 2.91 10.16 -14.82
C SER A 226 3.82 9.24 -14.00
N ASP A 227 4.36 9.75 -12.88
CA ASP A 227 5.31 9.04 -12.04
C ASP A 227 4.97 9.34 -10.57
N TRP A 228 4.50 8.31 -9.87
CA TRP A 228 4.04 8.38 -8.48
C TRP A 228 5.08 9.00 -7.56
N ARG A 229 6.36 8.78 -7.82
CA ARG A 229 7.47 9.28 -6.98
C ARG A 229 7.47 10.81 -6.86
N LEU A 230 6.84 11.53 -7.81
CA LEU A 230 6.67 12.98 -7.72
C LEU A 230 5.82 13.40 -6.52
N LEU A 231 4.83 12.59 -6.12
CA LEU A 231 4.07 12.81 -4.88
C LEU A 231 4.99 12.83 -3.65
N TRP A 232 6.07 12.05 -3.70
CA TRP A 232 7.01 11.89 -2.60
C TRP A 232 8.27 12.76 -2.75
N SER A 233 8.27 13.69 -3.71
CA SER A 233 9.41 14.54 -4.00
C SER A 233 9.51 15.68 -3.00
N ALA A 234 10.73 15.95 -2.53
CA ALA A 234 11.04 17.14 -1.74
C ALA A 234 11.19 18.41 -2.61
N ASP A 235 11.01 18.31 -3.93
CA ASP A 235 11.14 19.44 -4.84
C ASP A 235 10.02 20.48 -4.60
N PRO A 236 10.36 21.71 -4.16
CA PRO A 236 9.36 22.72 -3.86
C PRO A 236 8.55 23.16 -5.07
N ARG A 237 9.05 22.93 -6.30
CA ARG A 237 8.31 23.25 -7.53
C ARG A 237 7.05 22.40 -7.66
N PHE A 238 7.07 21.16 -7.14
CA PHE A 238 5.92 20.26 -7.17
C PHE A 238 4.80 20.77 -6.25
N LEU A 239 5.12 21.02 -4.98
CA LEU A 239 4.14 21.52 -4.02
C LEU A 239 3.61 22.90 -4.41
N LYS A 240 4.48 23.80 -4.87
CA LYS A 240 4.10 25.14 -5.33
C LYS A 240 3.12 25.11 -6.52
N HIS A 241 3.18 24.07 -7.36
CA HIS A 241 2.19 23.91 -8.42
C HIS A 241 0.78 23.76 -7.84
N PHE A 242 0.59 22.88 -6.84
CA PHE A 242 -0.71 22.62 -6.23
C PHE A 242 -1.17 23.71 -5.26
N GLU A 243 -0.24 24.50 -4.70
CA GLU A 243 -0.59 25.73 -3.98
C GLU A 243 -1.23 26.78 -4.92
N LEU A 244 -0.72 26.91 -6.15
CA LEU A 244 -1.19 27.89 -7.12
C LEU A 244 -2.36 27.38 -7.98
N ASN A 245 -2.47 26.07 -8.15
CA ASN A 245 -3.40 25.41 -9.06
C ASN A 245 -3.93 24.11 -8.45
N SER A 246 -4.64 24.21 -7.33
CA SER A 246 -5.05 23.05 -6.52
C SER A 246 -5.97 22.06 -7.23
N LEU A 247 -6.67 22.46 -8.29
CA LEU A 247 -7.63 21.62 -9.02
C LEU A 247 -7.21 21.31 -10.46
N GLY A 248 -6.11 21.89 -10.94
CA GLY A 248 -5.68 21.70 -12.32
C GLY A 248 -4.67 20.56 -12.48
N PRO A 249 -4.51 20.04 -13.71
CA PRO A 249 -3.59 18.95 -13.97
C PRO A 249 -2.13 19.38 -13.76
N PHE A 250 -1.32 18.44 -13.33
CA PHE A 250 0.12 18.62 -13.17
C PHE A 250 0.79 18.89 -14.52
N SER A 251 1.68 19.86 -14.55
CA SER A 251 2.55 20.13 -15.71
C SER A 251 3.95 19.60 -15.43
N PRO A 252 4.46 18.61 -16.18
CA PRO A 252 5.78 18.05 -15.95
C PRO A 252 6.89 19.11 -16.05
N PHE A 253 7.86 19.01 -15.14
CA PHE A 253 9.10 19.78 -15.29
C PHE A 253 9.88 19.33 -16.53
N SER A 254 10.72 20.21 -17.08
CA SER A 254 11.65 19.82 -18.13
C SER A 254 12.54 18.68 -17.61
N LEU A 255 12.41 17.50 -18.21
CA LEU A 255 13.11 16.26 -17.84
C LEU A 255 14.57 16.34 -18.31
N TYR A 256 15.35 17.16 -17.61
CA TYR A 256 16.80 17.06 -17.61
C TYR A 256 17.23 16.57 -16.24
N PRO A 257 18.09 15.55 -16.16
CA PRO A 257 18.81 14.83 -17.23
C PRO A 257 17.99 13.69 -17.89
N PRO A 258 18.46 13.13 -19.03
CA PRO A 258 17.82 11.98 -19.69
C PRO A 258 17.77 10.74 -18.80
N SER A 259 16.80 9.85 -19.05
CA SER A 259 16.80 8.50 -18.45
C SER A 259 17.90 7.64 -19.07
N TYR A 260 18.65 6.91 -18.22
CA TYR A 260 19.68 5.97 -18.63
C TYR A 260 19.21 4.54 -18.45
N LEU A 261 19.56 3.66 -19.39
CA LEU A 261 19.31 2.22 -19.29
C LEU A 261 20.63 1.52 -18.99
N HIS A 262 20.64 0.74 -17.90
CA HIS A 262 21.77 -0.09 -17.50
C HIS A 262 21.31 -1.53 -17.31
N ASP A 263 22.04 -2.46 -17.92
CA ASP A 263 21.79 -3.89 -17.75
C ASP A 263 22.75 -4.44 -16.68
N ILE A 264 22.21 -5.19 -15.71
CA ILE A 264 22.94 -5.85 -14.63
C ILE A 264 22.61 -7.33 -14.67
N SER A 265 23.62 -8.18 -14.54
CA SER A 265 23.43 -9.63 -14.42
C SER A 265 24.27 -10.18 -13.28
N PHE A 266 23.68 -11.03 -12.46
CA PHE A 266 24.39 -11.71 -11.38
C PHE A 266 23.94 -13.16 -11.24
N TRP A 267 24.82 -13.96 -10.64
CA TRP A 267 24.53 -15.35 -10.30
C TRP A 267 23.86 -15.45 -8.94
N MET A 268 22.96 -16.41 -8.80
CA MET A 268 22.16 -16.58 -7.59
C MET A 268 21.81 -18.05 -7.37
N GLU A 269 21.56 -18.40 -6.11
CA GLU A 269 20.96 -19.67 -5.74
C GLU A 269 19.43 -19.54 -5.82
N PRO A 270 18.75 -20.35 -6.66
CA PRO A 270 17.32 -20.22 -6.96
C PRO A 270 16.40 -20.14 -5.74
N GLU A 271 16.70 -20.92 -4.71
CA GLU A 271 15.84 -21.14 -3.55
C GLU A 271 15.95 -20.00 -2.52
N SER A 272 16.98 -19.16 -2.63
CA SER A 272 17.27 -18.07 -1.70
C SER A 272 16.79 -16.69 -2.16
N TYR A 273 16.31 -16.59 -3.40
CA TYR A 273 16.01 -15.30 -3.99
C TYR A 273 14.57 -14.90 -3.81
N ASP A 274 14.40 -13.74 -3.18
CA ASP A 274 13.18 -12.97 -3.20
C ASP A 274 13.38 -11.73 -4.11
N GLU A 275 12.54 -11.63 -5.14
CA GLU A 275 12.56 -10.50 -6.07
C GLU A 275 12.29 -9.16 -5.35
N LEU A 276 11.40 -9.16 -4.36
CA LEU A 276 11.05 -7.95 -3.61
C LEU A 276 12.19 -7.49 -2.69
N ASP A 277 13.03 -8.40 -2.18
CA ASP A 277 14.26 -8.03 -1.47
C ASP A 277 15.26 -7.36 -2.41
N PHE A 278 15.41 -7.89 -3.62
CA PHE A 278 16.24 -7.24 -4.63
C PHE A 278 15.73 -5.83 -4.95
N HIS A 279 14.42 -5.64 -5.14
CA HIS A 279 13.85 -4.31 -5.36
C HIS A 279 14.05 -3.38 -4.16
N ALA A 280 13.95 -3.88 -2.92
CA ALA A 280 14.24 -3.09 -1.73
C ALA A 280 15.70 -2.62 -1.70
N LEU A 281 16.65 -3.53 -1.97
CA LEU A 281 18.07 -3.22 -2.07
C LEU A 281 18.36 -2.19 -3.17
N VAL A 282 17.74 -2.32 -4.34
CA VAL A 282 17.89 -1.34 -5.43
C VAL A 282 17.37 0.03 -5.01
N ARG A 283 16.25 0.13 -4.29
CA ARG A 283 15.74 1.42 -3.79
C ARG A 283 16.73 2.06 -2.82
N GLU A 284 17.28 1.29 -1.90
CA GLU A 284 18.27 1.75 -0.93
C GLU A 284 19.55 2.23 -1.62
N ALA A 285 20.17 1.38 -2.44
CA ALA A 285 21.43 1.68 -3.11
C ALA A 285 21.33 2.84 -4.11
N SER A 286 20.17 3.02 -4.74
CA SER A 286 19.94 4.11 -5.72
C SER A 286 19.29 5.36 -5.11
N CYS A 287 18.96 5.34 -3.81
CA CYS A 287 18.19 6.38 -3.14
C CYS A 287 16.91 6.78 -3.93
N GLY A 288 16.22 5.80 -4.53
CA GLY A 288 14.99 6.02 -5.30
C GLY A 288 15.16 6.53 -6.75
N ALA A 289 16.39 6.64 -7.26
CA ALA A 289 16.65 7.11 -8.63
C ALA A 289 16.13 6.15 -9.73
N VAL A 290 16.03 4.86 -9.43
CA VAL A 290 15.53 3.85 -10.39
C VAL A 290 14.02 3.98 -10.57
N LYS A 291 13.58 4.19 -11.81
CA LYS A 291 12.18 4.37 -12.20
C LYS A 291 11.45 3.06 -12.45
N ASN A 292 12.15 2.11 -13.06
CA ASN A 292 11.58 0.84 -13.47
C ASN A 292 12.70 -0.19 -13.60
N THR A 293 12.37 -1.44 -13.31
CA THR A 293 13.27 -2.57 -13.49
C THR A 293 12.55 -3.68 -14.25
N PRO A 294 12.33 -3.53 -15.57
CA PRO A 294 11.75 -4.60 -16.37
C PRO A 294 12.65 -5.84 -16.31
N THR A 295 12.19 -6.86 -15.60
CA THR A 295 12.80 -8.18 -15.52
C THR A 295 12.80 -8.76 -16.94
N HIS A 296 13.97 -8.91 -17.55
CA HIS A 296 14.08 -9.69 -18.78
C HIS A 296 14.15 -11.17 -18.37
N GLY A 297 13.43 -12.04 -19.07
CA GLY A 297 13.17 -13.41 -18.63
C GLY A 297 14.38 -14.16 -18.06
N LEU A 298 14.16 -14.86 -16.94
CA LEU A 298 15.13 -15.74 -16.29
C LEU A 298 15.74 -16.74 -17.30
N THR A 299 17.05 -16.75 -17.44
CA THR A 299 17.76 -17.76 -18.25
C THR A 299 18.52 -18.74 -17.36
N TYR A 300 18.27 -20.03 -17.60
CA TYR A 300 18.99 -21.10 -16.93
C TYR A 300 20.32 -21.34 -17.63
N HIS A 301 21.44 -21.22 -16.90
CA HIS A 301 22.75 -21.61 -17.39
C HIS A 301 23.37 -22.62 -16.43
N GLN A 302 23.69 -23.82 -16.94
CA GLN A 302 24.58 -24.74 -16.23
C GLN A 302 26.00 -24.18 -16.28
N ALA A 303 26.46 -23.56 -15.20
CA ALA A 303 27.85 -23.17 -15.07
C ALA A 303 28.69 -24.44 -14.83
N LEU A 304 29.36 -24.94 -15.87
CA LEU A 304 30.36 -26.01 -15.76
C LEU A 304 31.62 -25.45 -15.08
N GLY A 305 31.68 -25.52 -13.76
CA GLY A 305 32.84 -25.14 -12.96
C GLY A 305 32.84 -25.71 -11.53
N LEU A 306 33.81 -26.60 -11.28
CA LEU A 306 34.30 -27.26 -10.05
C LEU A 306 33.33 -27.86 -9.00
N GLN A 307 32.05 -27.53 -8.96
CA GLN A 307 31.12 -28.08 -7.94
C GLN A 307 29.76 -28.57 -8.45
N ASN A 308 29.49 -28.59 -9.76
CA ASN A 308 28.21 -29.07 -10.33
C ASN A 308 26.96 -28.51 -9.59
N GLN A 309 26.95 -27.23 -9.24
CA GLN A 309 25.75 -26.57 -8.70
C GLN A 309 25.05 -25.78 -9.81
N LEU A 310 23.74 -25.99 -9.94
CA LEU A 310 22.86 -25.26 -10.86
C LEU A 310 22.68 -23.83 -10.36
N ARG A 311 23.33 -22.85 -10.99
CA ARG A 311 23.13 -21.42 -10.69
C ARG A 311 22.23 -20.77 -11.73
N ARG A 312 21.38 -19.83 -11.29
CA ARG A 312 20.58 -19.00 -12.21
C ARG A 312 21.34 -17.72 -12.53
N LEU A 313 21.26 -17.29 -13.79
CA LEU A 313 21.69 -15.95 -14.19
C LEU A 313 20.42 -15.09 -14.29
N LEU A 314 20.37 -14.00 -13.52
CA LEU A 314 19.28 -13.04 -13.60
C LEU A 314 19.71 -11.81 -14.40
N PRO A 315 19.31 -11.66 -15.67
CA PRO A 315 19.50 -10.42 -16.40
C PRO A 315 18.40 -9.41 -16.05
N LEU A 316 18.78 -8.26 -15.54
CA LEU A 316 17.88 -7.18 -15.15
C LEU A 316 18.27 -5.89 -15.87
N ARG A 317 17.26 -5.16 -16.37
CA ARG A 317 17.46 -3.83 -16.95
C ARG A 317 16.94 -2.79 -15.97
N LEU A 318 17.82 -1.91 -15.49
CA LEU A 318 17.46 -0.77 -14.66
C LEU A 318 17.29 0.48 -15.53
N GLN A 319 16.17 1.18 -15.36
CA GLN A 319 15.98 2.52 -15.90
C GLN A 319 16.21 3.56 -14.80
N ILE A 320 17.31 4.32 -14.91
CA ILE A 320 17.75 5.32 -13.92
C ILE A 320 17.35 6.71 -14.39
N THR A 321 16.79 7.53 -13.49
CA THR A 321 16.65 8.98 -13.69
C THR A 321 17.56 9.66 -12.67
N LEU A 322 18.52 10.45 -13.16
CA LEU A 322 19.48 11.16 -12.31
C LEU A 322 18.90 12.47 -11.77
#